data_AF-A0A7X2STJ8-F1
#
_entry.id   AF-A0A7X2STJ8-F1
#
_cell.length_a   1.000
_cell.length_b   1.000
_cell.length_c   1.000
_cell.angle_alpha   90.00
_cell.angle_beta   90.00
_cell.angle_gamma   90.00
#
_symmetry.space_group_name_H-M   'P 1'
#
loop_
_entity.id
_entity.type
_entity.pdbx_description
1 polymer ?
#
loop_
_entity_poly.entity_id
_entity_poly.type
_entity_poly.pdbx_seq_one_letter_code
_entity_poly.pdbx_strand_id
1 'polypeptide(L)'
;MGERIAVFSDVHGNTTALEAVYQDSIKQKVDKYWFLGDLFSPGPGAQDLWDLFKQINPEICIRGNWDDLFLNALRGVVDTDRTSLVYISKLAQTLSERLDANEVTSTIKKWPIREETRVRDIRVGLTHNLPDLNYGQAL
;
A
#
# COMPACT_ATOMS: atom_id res chain seq x y z
N MET A 1 -18.71 24.30 1.74
CA MET A 1 -17.41 23.73 2.15
C MET A 1 -17.10 22.60 1.18
N GLY A 2 -15.87 22.52 0.65
CA GLY A 2 -15.52 21.50 -0.33
C GLY A 2 -14.95 20.25 0.33
N GLU A 3 -15.32 19.07 -0.18
CA GLU A 3 -14.71 17.77 0.17
C GLU A 3 -13.18 17.82 0.00
N ARG A 4 -12.46 17.36 1.02
CA ARG A 4 -10.99 17.26 1.07
C ARG A 4 -10.58 15.80 1.17
N ILE A 5 -9.75 15.38 0.22
CA ILE A 5 -9.29 14.00 0.09
C ILE A 5 -7.78 13.97 0.34
N ALA A 6 -7.32 13.16 1.28
CA ALA A 6 -5.91 12.86 1.44
C ALA A 6 -5.54 11.68 0.55
N VAL A 7 -4.53 11.87 -0.29
CA VAL A 7 -3.97 10.82 -1.12
C VAL A 7 -2.57 10.53 -0.63
N PHE A 8 -2.28 9.27 -0.35
CA PHE A 8 -0.97 8.84 0.16
C PHE A 8 -0.54 7.51 -0.46
N SER A 9 0.76 7.25 -0.45
CA SER A 9 1.41 6.13 -1.15
C SER A 9 2.74 5.85 -0.48
N ASP A 10 3.39 4.73 -0.84
CA ASP A 10 4.81 4.46 -0.57
C ASP A 10 5.15 4.55 0.92
N VAL A 11 4.25 3.98 1.74
CA VAL A 11 4.42 3.93 3.20
C VAL A 11 5.61 3.05 3.56
N HIS A 12 5.81 1.97 2.80
CA HIS A 12 7.00 1.13 2.86
C HIS A 12 7.37 0.65 4.26
N GLY A 13 6.39 0.31 5.10
CA GLY A 13 6.65 -0.17 6.45
C GLY A 13 7.01 0.92 7.47
N ASN A 14 6.86 2.21 7.14
CA ASN A 14 7.22 3.32 8.04
C ASN A 14 6.03 3.77 8.90
N THR A 15 5.76 3.05 9.99
CA THR A 15 4.65 3.34 10.91
C THR A 15 4.72 4.78 11.47
N THR A 16 5.90 5.25 11.87
CA THR A 16 6.08 6.59 12.44
C THR A 16 5.74 7.70 11.44
N ALA A 17 6.16 7.54 10.19
CA ALA A 17 5.82 8.51 9.15
C ALA A 17 4.32 8.50 8.84
N LEU A 18 3.70 7.32 8.73
CA LEU A 18 2.26 7.23 8.48
C LEU A 18 1.46 7.85 9.62
N GLU A 19 1.85 7.60 10.88
CA GLU A 19 1.21 8.21 12.04
C GLU A 19 1.29 9.73 12.00
N ALA A 20 2.47 10.29 11.69
CA ALA A 20 2.64 11.73 11.56
C ALA A 20 1.77 12.34 10.45
N VAL A 21 1.70 11.69 9.28
CA VAL A 21 0.84 12.10 8.16
C VAL A 21 -0.65 12.04 8.55
N TYR A 22 -1.06 10.99 9.26
CA TYR A 22 -2.44 10.85 9.72
C TYR A 22 -2.81 11.90 10.78
N GLN A 23 -1.91 12.22 11.70
CA GLN A 23 -2.15 13.30 12.66
C GLN A 23 -2.25 14.68 11.98
N ASP A 24 -1.47 14.91 10.92
CA ASP A 24 -1.62 16.13 10.11
C ASP A 24 -2.95 16.16 9.36
N SER A 25 -3.37 15.05 8.74
CA SER A 25 -4.62 14.98 7.97
C SER A 25 -5.85 15.28 8.84
N ILE A 26 -5.85 14.86 10.11
CA ILE A 26 -6.88 15.22 11.09
C ILE A 26 -6.93 16.75 11.31
N LYS A 27 -5.77 17.40 11.49
CA LYS A 27 -5.70 18.87 11.65
C LYS A 27 -6.17 19.61 10.40
N GLN A 28 -5.89 19.03 9.22
CA GLN A 28 -6.36 19.53 7.93
C GLN A 28 -7.85 19.27 7.67
N LYS A 29 -8.55 18.57 8.57
CA LYS A 29 -9.96 18.19 8.45
C LYS A 29 -10.25 17.47 7.13
N VAL A 30 -9.42 16.45 6.84
CA VAL A 30 -9.63 15.55 5.70
C VAL A 30 -10.92 14.75 5.89
N ASP A 31 -11.71 14.65 4.82
CA ASP A 31 -12.97 13.92 4.80
C ASP A 31 -12.78 12.45 4.36
N LYS A 32 -11.84 12.20 3.44
CA LYS A 32 -11.62 10.90 2.79
C LYS A 32 -10.15 10.59 2.57
N TYR A 33 -9.83 9.30 2.50
CA TYR A 33 -8.47 8.83 2.27
C TYR A 33 -8.42 7.89 1.07
N TRP A 34 -7.42 8.08 0.20
CA TRP A 34 -7.09 7.19 -0.90
C TRP A 34 -5.63 6.73 -0.78
N PHE A 35 -5.41 5.44 -0.92
CA PHE A 35 -4.10 4.81 -0.81
C PHE A 35 -3.64 4.27 -2.18
N LEU A 36 -2.44 4.66 -2.60
CA LEU A 36 -1.90 4.35 -3.92
C LEU A 36 -0.89 3.18 -3.95
N GLY A 37 -0.79 2.40 -2.88
CA GLY A 37 0.01 1.18 -2.83
C GLY A 37 1.34 1.31 -2.10
N ASP A 38 2.04 0.19 -2.02
CA ASP A 38 3.32 0.01 -1.33
C ASP A 38 3.23 0.25 0.18
N LEU A 39 2.42 -0.57 0.85
CA LEU A 39 2.15 -0.41 2.28
C LEU A 39 3.32 -0.90 3.14
N PHE A 40 3.83 -2.10 2.82
CA PHE A 40 4.83 -2.79 3.62
C PHE A 40 6.19 -2.86 2.92
N SER A 41 7.23 -3.04 3.73
CA SER A 41 8.64 -3.22 3.30
C SER A 41 9.24 -2.03 2.55
N PRO A 42 10.53 -1.75 2.68
CA PRO A 42 11.51 -2.45 3.52
C PRO A 42 11.48 -2.03 5.00
N GLY A 43 10.64 -1.08 5.40
CA GLY A 43 10.48 -0.65 6.79
C GLY A 43 9.91 -1.76 7.70
N PRO A 44 10.10 -1.63 9.02
CA PRO A 44 9.83 -2.69 9.98
C PRO A 44 8.37 -2.77 10.46
N GLY A 45 7.51 -1.84 10.04
CA GLY A 45 6.09 -1.82 10.39
C GLY A 45 5.40 -3.12 9.96
N ALA A 46 4.60 -3.67 10.87
CA ALA A 46 3.94 -4.97 10.71
C ALA A 46 2.46 -4.85 11.14
N GLN A 47 2.03 -5.59 12.17
CA GLN A 47 0.66 -5.50 12.66
C GLN A 47 0.28 -4.09 13.15
N ASP A 48 1.21 -3.37 13.78
CA ASP A 48 1.03 -1.97 14.22
C ASP A 48 0.71 -1.04 13.03
N LEU A 49 1.43 -1.21 11.93
CA LEU A 49 1.16 -0.49 10.70
C LEU A 49 -0.17 -0.88 10.09
N TRP A 50 -0.51 -2.17 10.09
CA TRP A 50 -1.80 -2.65 9.58
C TRP A 50 -2.97 -2.09 10.39
N ASP A 51 -2.86 -2.06 11.70
CA ASP A 51 -3.91 -1.55 12.58
C ASP A 51 -4.08 -0.03 12.41
N LEU A 52 -2.97 0.72 12.26
CA LEU A 52 -3.01 2.13 11.90
C LEU A 52 -3.66 2.34 10.51
N PHE A 53 -3.30 1.54 9.52
CA PHE A 53 -3.89 1.61 8.19
C PHE A 53 -5.42 1.37 8.23
N LYS A 54 -5.87 0.37 8.99
CA LYS A 54 -7.30 0.12 9.24
C LYS A 54 -7.98 1.28 9.96
N GLN A 55 -7.29 1.94 10.89
CA GLN A 55 -7.82 3.13 11.56
C GLN A 55 -8.00 4.31 10.60
N ILE A 56 -7.06 4.52 9.67
CA ILE A 56 -7.17 5.55 8.62
C ILE A 56 -8.35 5.24 7.69
N ASN A 57 -8.65 3.96 7.46
CA ASN A 57 -9.77 3.45 6.68
C ASN A 57 -9.90 4.09 5.28
N PRO A 58 -8.92 3.90 4.37
CA PRO A 58 -8.99 4.46 3.03
C PRO A 58 -10.14 3.88 2.22
N GLU A 59 -10.92 4.75 1.57
CA GLU A 59 -12.06 4.36 0.72
C GLU A 59 -11.60 3.71 -0.59
N ILE A 60 -10.44 4.15 -1.11
CA ILE A 60 -9.82 3.60 -2.32
C ILE A 60 -8.45 3.09 -1.94
N CYS A 61 -8.15 1.85 -2.31
CA CYS A 61 -6.84 1.23 -2.17
C CYS A 61 -6.49 0.56 -3.49
N ILE A 62 -5.33 0.90 -4.06
CA ILE A 62 -4.74 0.17 -5.19
C ILE A 62 -3.41 -0.46 -4.77
N ARG A 63 -2.96 -1.48 -5.51
CA ARG A 63 -1.67 -2.14 -5.27
C ARG A 63 -0.52 -1.42 -5.96
N GLY A 64 0.56 -1.23 -5.22
CA GLY A 64 1.88 -0.97 -5.77
C GLY A 64 2.65 -2.26 -6.03
N ASN A 65 3.87 -2.14 -6.55
CA ASN A 65 4.64 -3.32 -6.91
C ASN A 65 5.18 -4.08 -5.69
N TRP A 66 5.44 -3.40 -4.57
CA TRP A 66 5.89 -4.08 -3.35
C TRP A 66 4.78 -4.90 -2.72
N ASP A 67 3.52 -4.49 -2.89
CA ASP A 67 2.37 -5.29 -2.47
C ASP A 67 2.31 -6.62 -3.24
N ASP A 68 2.50 -6.58 -4.57
CA ASP A 68 2.54 -7.80 -5.39
C ASP A 68 3.76 -8.67 -5.07
N LEU A 69 4.93 -8.08 -4.81
CA LEU A 69 6.12 -8.82 -4.39
C LEU A 69 5.92 -9.51 -3.03
N PHE A 70 5.29 -8.83 -2.08
CA PHE A 70 4.94 -9.39 -0.79
C PHE A 70 3.98 -10.59 -0.93
N LEU A 71 2.91 -10.44 -1.73
CA LEU A 71 1.96 -11.52 -2.00
C LEU A 71 2.63 -12.73 -2.68
N ASN A 72 3.52 -12.48 -3.65
CA ASN A 72 4.23 -13.54 -4.37
C ASN A 72 5.23 -14.28 -3.46
N ALA A 73 5.97 -13.56 -2.63
CA ALA A 73 6.92 -14.14 -1.68
C ALA A 73 6.21 -15.08 -0.69
N LEU A 74 5.06 -14.67 -0.12
CA LEU A 74 4.30 -15.52 0.81
C LEU A 74 3.64 -16.73 0.13
N ARG A 75 3.45 -16.69 -1.19
CA ARG A 75 3.05 -17.86 -1.98
C ARG A 75 4.22 -18.79 -2.33
N GLY A 76 5.44 -18.46 -1.94
CA GLY A 76 6.65 -19.19 -2.31
C GLY A 76 7.08 -18.99 -3.77
N VAL A 77 6.58 -17.95 -4.44
CA VAL A 77 6.99 -17.61 -5.82
C VAL A 77 8.20 -16.69 -5.73
N VAL A 78 9.39 -17.29 -5.70
CA VAL A 78 10.67 -16.58 -5.55
C VAL A 78 11.66 -17.05 -6.61
N ASP A 79 12.18 -16.11 -7.39
CA ASP A 79 13.33 -16.35 -8.26
C ASP A 79 14.62 -16.16 -7.43
N THR A 80 15.28 -17.27 -7.15
CA THR A 80 16.49 -17.32 -6.30
C THR A 80 17.76 -16.87 -7.01
N ASP A 81 17.75 -16.77 -8.34
CA ASP A 81 18.90 -16.29 -9.12
C ASP A 81 18.99 -14.76 -9.07
N ARG A 82 17.88 -14.09 -8.75
CA ARG A 82 17.83 -12.65 -8.52
C ARG A 82 17.98 -12.31 -7.05
N THR A 83 19.16 -11.83 -6.66
CA THR A 83 19.48 -11.45 -5.27
C THR A 83 18.48 -10.47 -4.66
N SER A 84 17.94 -9.53 -5.45
CA SER A 84 16.92 -8.59 -4.99
C SER A 84 15.64 -9.30 -4.55
N LEU A 85 15.21 -10.34 -5.27
CA LEU A 85 14.01 -11.11 -4.94
C LEU A 85 14.24 -12.04 -3.75
N VAL A 86 15.45 -12.57 -3.57
CA VAL A 86 15.84 -13.26 -2.32
C VAL A 86 15.74 -12.32 -1.12
N TYR A 87 16.24 -11.09 -1.25
CA TYR A 87 16.14 -10.07 -0.20
C TYR A 87 14.69 -9.74 0.14
N ILE A 88 13.87 -9.41 -0.86
CA ILE A 88 12.46 -9.09 -0.67
C ILE A 88 11.69 -10.27 -0.05
N SER A 89 12.01 -11.50 -0.44
CA SER A 89 11.35 -12.68 0.10
C SER A 89 11.68 -12.91 1.58
N LYS A 90 12.92 -12.61 1.99
CA LYS A 90 13.30 -12.61 3.41
C LYS A 90 12.56 -11.53 4.19
N LEU A 91 12.42 -10.33 3.64
CA LEU A 91 11.61 -9.27 4.26
C LEU A 91 10.16 -9.72 4.44
N ALA A 92 9.54 -10.29 3.39
CA ALA A 92 8.18 -10.80 3.46
C ALA A 92 8.02 -11.93 4.50
N GLN A 93 9.00 -12.83 4.58
CA GLN A 93 9.02 -13.89 5.59
C GLN A 93 9.09 -13.32 7.01
N THR A 94 10.06 -12.45 7.30
CA THR A 94 10.19 -11.81 8.62
C THR A 94 8.98 -10.96 8.97
N LEU A 95 8.41 -10.28 7.97
CA LEU A 95 7.16 -9.56 8.13
C LEU A 95 6.07 -10.54 8.57
N SER A 96 5.87 -11.65 7.84
CA SER A 96 4.83 -12.70 8.08
C SER A 96 4.77 -13.24 9.51
N GLU A 97 5.89 -13.24 10.23
CA GLU A 97 5.99 -13.68 11.62
C GLU A 97 5.38 -12.67 12.62
N ARG A 98 5.17 -11.43 12.18
CA ARG A 98 4.76 -10.27 12.99
C ARG A 98 3.42 -9.65 12.55
N LEU A 99 2.70 -10.29 11.64
CA LEU A 99 1.33 -9.91 11.23
C LEU A 99 0.42 -11.13 11.14
N ASP A 100 -0.89 -10.89 11.17
CA ASP A 100 -1.85 -11.85 10.62
C ASP A 100 -1.74 -11.85 9.07
N ALA A 101 -0.81 -12.67 8.57
CA ALA A 101 -0.54 -12.74 7.14
C ALA A 101 -1.76 -13.21 6.33
N ASN A 102 -2.65 -14.01 6.92
CA ASN A 102 -3.85 -14.49 6.23
C ASN A 102 -4.87 -13.36 6.05
N GLU A 103 -5.16 -12.60 7.11
CA GLU A 103 -6.05 -11.44 7.05
C GLU A 103 -5.52 -10.43 6.02
N VAL A 104 -4.26 -10.02 6.18
CA VAL A 104 -3.65 -8.96 5.37
C VAL A 104 -3.57 -9.36 3.90
N THR A 105 -3.03 -10.53 3.58
CA THR A 105 -2.90 -10.96 2.17
C THR A 105 -4.26 -11.16 1.51
N SER A 106 -5.27 -11.64 2.25
CA SER A 106 -6.64 -11.78 1.73
C SER A 106 -7.30 -10.45 1.40
N THR A 107 -6.86 -9.37 2.05
CA THR A 107 -7.32 -8.00 1.82
C THR A 107 -6.56 -7.35 0.66
N ILE A 108 -5.22 -7.31 0.73
CA ILE A 108 -4.36 -6.68 -0.29
C ILE A 108 -4.60 -7.29 -1.68
N LYS A 109 -4.77 -8.62 -1.76
CA LYS A 109 -5.12 -9.33 -3.00
C LYS A 109 -6.32 -8.74 -3.76
N LYS A 110 -7.27 -8.13 -3.04
CA LYS A 110 -8.52 -7.59 -3.63
C LYS A 110 -8.33 -6.19 -4.20
N TRP A 111 -7.32 -5.45 -3.76
CA TRP A 111 -7.02 -4.12 -4.29
C TRP A 111 -6.65 -4.22 -5.78
N PRO A 112 -7.26 -3.44 -6.68
CA PRO A 112 -6.88 -3.44 -8.09
C PRO A 112 -5.55 -2.70 -8.29
N ILE A 113 -4.93 -2.83 -9.46
CA ILE A 113 -3.73 -2.06 -9.82
C ILE A 113 -4.05 -0.67 -10.38
N ARG A 114 -5.32 -0.44 -10.71
CA ARG A 114 -5.86 0.81 -11.20
C ARG A 114 -7.30 0.97 -10.73
N GLU A 115 -7.71 2.20 -10.45
CA GLU A 115 -9.11 2.54 -10.15
C GLU A 115 -9.48 3.83 -10.90
N GLU A 116 -10.76 4.01 -11.20
CA GLU A 116 -11.29 5.31 -11.65
C GLU A 116 -12.43 5.70 -10.73
N THR A 117 -12.45 6.96 -10.30
CA THR A 117 -13.53 7.52 -9.49
C THR A 117 -13.97 8.87 -10.02
N ARG A 118 -15.03 9.41 -9.43
CA ARG A 118 -15.52 10.76 -9.71
C ARG A 118 -15.55 11.59 -8.44
N VAL A 119 -14.93 12.76 -8.49
CA VAL A 119 -15.06 13.80 -7.49
C VAL A 119 -15.87 14.92 -8.12
N ARG A 120 -17.16 14.99 -7.77
CA ARG A 120 -18.15 15.83 -8.46
C ARG A 120 -18.16 15.49 -9.96
N ASP A 121 -17.87 16.47 -10.81
CA ASP A 121 -17.93 16.33 -12.27
C ASP A 121 -16.57 15.94 -12.89
N ILE A 122 -15.54 15.75 -12.06
CA ILE A 122 -14.18 15.40 -12.50
C ILE A 122 -13.97 13.90 -12.36
N ARG A 123 -13.58 13.25 -13.45
CA ARG A 123 -13.05 11.88 -13.41
C ARG A 123 -11.60 11.88 -12.97
N VAL A 124 -11.25 11.00 -12.05
CA VAL A 124 -9.90 10.85 -11.52
C VAL A 124 -9.47 9.39 -11.68
N GLY A 125 -8.41 9.17 -12.46
CA GLY A 125 -7.74 7.88 -12.55
C GLY A 125 -6.68 7.75 -11.46
N LEU A 126 -6.60 6.58 -10.84
CA LEU A 126 -5.63 6.25 -9.80
C LEU A 126 -4.81 5.05 -10.23
N THR A 127 -3.49 5.22 -10.29
CA THR A 127 -2.51 4.18 -10.63
C THR A 127 -1.29 4.39 -9.74
N HIS A 128 -0.64 3.31 -9.32
CA HIS A 128 0.63 3.40 -8.59
C HIS A 128 1.76 3.85 -9.53
N ASN A 129 1.75 3.30 -10.76
CA ASN A 129 2.68 3.66 -11.82
C ASN A 129 1.90 3.87 -13.13
N LEU A 130 2.08 3.02 -14.15
CA LEU A 130 1.31 3.04 -15.39
C LEU A 130 -0.08 2.38 -15.21
N PRO A 131 -1.06 2.66 -16.09
CA PRO A 131 -2.41 2.10 -15.99
C PRO A 131 -2.49 0.58 -15.98
N ASP A 132 -1.61 -0.10 -16.71
CA ASP A 132 -1.62 -1.56 -16.85
C ASP A 132 -0.36 -2.21 -16.26
N LEU A 133 0.49 -1.42 -15.58
CA LEU A 133 1.76 -1.88 -15.02
C LEU A 133 2.13 -1.05 -13.79
N ASN A 134 2.14 -1.68 -12.60
CA ASN A 134 2.46 -1.02 -11.34
C ASN A 134 3.96 -0.97 -11.01
N TYR A 135 4.85 -1.36 -11.93
CA TYR A 135 6.30 -1.32 -11.75
C TYR A 135 7.02 -0.82 -13.00
N GLY A 136 8.32 -0.54 -12.86
CA GLY A 136 9.21 -0.21 -13.96
C GLY A 136 9.63 1.24 -13.98
N GLN A 137 10.58 1.54 -14.85
CA GLN A 137 11.16 2.88 -15.04
C GLN A 137 10.79 3.47 -16.40
N ALA A 138 9.76 2.92 -17.05
CA ALA A 138 9.36 3.30 -18.39
C ALA A 138 8.71 4.69 -18.39
N LEU A 139 9.55 5.73 -18.42
CA LEU A 139 9.24 7.10 -18.83
C LEU A 139 10.41 7.65 -19.65
#